data_AF-A0A9Q5CVD1-F1
#
_entry.id   AF-A0A9Q5CVD1-F1
#
_cell.length_a   1.000
_cell.length_b   1.000
_cell.length_c   1.000
_cell.angle_alpha   90.00
_cell.angle_beta   90.00
_cell.angle_gamma   90.00
#
_symmetry.space_group_name_H-M   'P 1'
#
loop_
_entity.id
_entity.type
_entity.pdbx_description
1 polymer ?
#
loop_
_entity_poly.entity_id
_entity_poly.type
_entity_poly.pdbx_seq_one_letter_code
_entity_poly.pdbx_strand_id
1 'polypeptide(L)' 'MDYPNNNTESRKNKHLNFEKRMIIQLRLKDGFSAYKISKELNRSINTILNEIRRGTTTQIKQGRLY' A
#
# COMPACT_ATOMS: atom_id res chain seq x y z
N MET A 1 -23.35 -3.37 22.98
CA MET A 1 -22.18 -2.64 22.46
C MET A 1 -21.38 -3.63 21.65
N ASP A 2 -21.79 -3.85 20.41
CA ASP A 2 -21.14 -4.82 19.52
C ASP A 2 -19.87 -4.19 18.96
N TYR A 3 -18.73 -4.56 19.56
CA TYR A 3 -17.43 -4.29 18.96
C TYR A 3 -17.33 -5.15 17.70
N PRO A 4 -17.26 -4.58 16.48
CA PRO A 4 -16.93 -5.39 15.34
C PRO A 4 -15.49 -5.85 15.56
N ASN A 5 -15.35 -7.10 15.97
CA ASN A 5 -14.08 -7.81 15.93
C ASN A 5 -13.70 -7.89 14.45
N ASN A 6 -13.06 -6.83 13.96
CA ASN A 6 -12.34 -6.80 12.70
C ASN A 6 -11.17 -7.78 12.87
N ASN A 7 -11.50 -9.07 12.73
CA ASN A 7 -10.61 -10.14 12.37
C ASN A 7 -10.01 -9.79 11.01
N THR A 8 -9.11 -8.82 11.03
CA THR A 8 -8.16 -8.62 9.95
C THR A 8 -7.18 -9.74 10.18
N GLU A 9 -7.41 -10.90 9.55
CA GLU A 9 -6.38 -11.93 9.45
C GLU A 9 -5.16 -11.28 8.83
N SER A 10 -4.28 -10.78 9.69
CA SER A 10 -3.03 -10.15 9.30
C SER A 10 -2.16 -11.29 8.81
N ARG A 11 -2.27 -11.61 7.52
CA ARG A 11 -1.32 -12.50 6.87
C ARG A 11 0.01 -11.75 6.85
N LYS A 12 0.78 -11.92 7.93
CA LYS A 12 2.15 -11.46 8.07
C LYS A 12 2.92 -11.91 6.81
N ASN A 13 3.77 -11.03 6.27
CA ASN A 13 4.60 -11.25 5.06
C ASN A 13 3.95 -11.07 3.68
N LYS A 14 2.75 -10.49 3.57
CA LYS A 14 2.19 -10.16 2.25
C LYS A 14 2.64 -8.77 1.78
N HIS A 15 3.87 -8.66 1.24
CA HIS A 15 4.35 -7.43 0.61
C HIS A 15 3.45 -7.02 -0.56
N LEU A 16 3.44 -5.71 -0.85
CA LEU A 16 2.75 -5.22 -2.03
C LEU A 16 3.52 -5.65 -3.28
N ASN A 17 2.86 -6.37 -4.18
CA ASN A 17 3.49 -6.80 -5.43
C ASN A 17 3.83 -5.58 -6.30
N PHE A 18 4.80 -5.73 -7.22
CA PHE A 18 5.21 -4.63 -8.10
C PHE A 18 4.03 -4.02 -8.88
N GLU A 19 3.15 -4.85 -9.44
CA GLU A 19 1.94 -4.38 -10.14
C GLU A 19 1.04 -3.53 -9.24
N LYS A 20 0.83 -3.96 -7.99
CA LYS A 20 0.02 -3.21 -7.03
C LYS A 20 0.66 -1.87 -6.67
N ARG A 21 2.00 -1.81 -6.61
CA ARG A 21 2.73 -0.53 -6.43
C ARG A 21 2.54 0.38 -7.63
N MET A 22 2.63 -0.17 -8.84
CA MET A 22 2.41 0.57 -10.09
C MET A 22 0.99 1.14 -10.16
N ILE A 23 -0.03 0.34 -9.80
CA ILE A 23 -1.43 0.79 -9.74
C ILE A 23 -1.59 1.94 -8.74
N ILE A 24 -0.98 1.86 -7.56
CA ILE A 24 -1.02 2.96 -6.57
C ILE A 24 -0.43 4.23 -7.19
N GLN A 25 0.74 4.16 -7.83
CA GLN A 25 1.39 5.32 -8.44
C GLN A 25 0.56 5.93 -9.57
N LEU A 26 -0.03 5.09 -10.43
CA LEU A 26 -0.89 5.55 -11.52
C LEU A 26 -2.14 6.27 -10.99
N ARG A 27 -2.85 5.63 -10.04
CA ARG A 27 -4.06 6.21 -9.44
C ARG A 27 -3.79 7.49 -8.67
N LEU A 28 -2.62 7.62 -8.04
CA LEU A 28 -2.19 8.87 -7.41
C LEU A 28 -2.00 9.98 -8.45
N LYS A 29 -1.41 9.66 -9.61
CA LYS A 29 -1.28 10.61 -10.72
C LYS A 29 -2.64 11.04 -11.27
N ASP A 30 -3.62 10.15 -11.26
CA ASP A 30 -5.01 10.43 -11.63
C ASP A 30 -5.79 11.22 -10.54
N GLY A 31 -5.14 11.58 -9.42
CA GLY A 31 -5.76 12.36 -8.34
C GLY A 31 -6.67 11.56 -7.40
N PHE A 32 -6.57 10.23 -7.37
CA PHE A 32 -7.40 9.41 -6.50
C PHE A 32 -6.95 9.50 -5.05
N SER A 33 -7.91 9.47 -4.12
CA SER A 33 -7.61 9.40 -2.68
C SER A 33 -7.08 8.02 -2.29
N ALA A 34 -6.22 7.97 -1.27
CA ALA A 34 -5.68 6.73 -0.73
C ALA A 34 -6.78 5.74 -0.29
N TYR A 35 -7.93 6.25 0.16
CA TYR A 35 -9.10 5.44 0.52
C TYR A 35 -9.69 4.71 -0.69
N LYS A 36 -9.86 5.43 -1.82
CA LYS A 36 -10.40 4.85 -3.06
C LYS A 36 -9.49 3.75 -3.60
N ILE A 37 -8.18 4.00 -3.57
CA ILE A 37 -7.15 3.04 -3.98
C ILE A 37 -7.14 1.81 -3.05
N SER A 38 -7.33 2.02 -1.75
CA SER A 38 -7.42 0.96 -0.74
C SER A 38 -8.59 0.01 -1.02
N LYS A 39 -9.76 0.55 -1.39
CA LYS A 39 -10.94 -0.25 -1.77
C LYS A 39 -10.72 -1.03 -3.06
N GLU A 40 -10.11 -0.40 -4.07
CA GLU A 40 -9.80 -1.06 -5.34
C GLU A 40 -8.82 -2.22 -5.19
N LEU A 41 -7.75 -2.04 -4.40
CA LEU A 41 -6.72 -3.07 -4.20
C LEU A 41 -7.06 -4.07 -3.08
N ASN A 42 -8.21 -3.90 -2.44
CA ASN A 42 -8.63 -4.61 -1.22
C ASN A 42 -7.49 -4.70 -0.18
N ARG A 43 -6.84 -3.55 0.07
CA ARG A 43 -5.73 -3.42 1.02
C ARG A 43 -6.07 -2.40 2.09
N SER A 44 -5.45 -2.53 3.26
CA SER A 44 -5.62 -1.54 4.32
C SER A 44 -5.10 -0.17 3.87
N ILE A 45 -5.80 0.89 4.25
CA ILE A 45 -5.41 2.27 3.92
C ILE A 45 -4.00 2.59 4.41
N ASN A 46 -3.61 2.09 5.59
CA ASN A 46 -2.26 2.23 6.14
C ASN A 46 -1.18 1.63 5.22
N THR A 47 -1.49 0.55 4.51
CA THR A 47 -0.56 -0.04 3.53
C THR A 47 -0.35 0.91 2.35
N ILE A 48 -1.43 1.52 1.84
CA ILE A 48 -1.39 2.46 0.72
C ILE A 48 -0.64 3.74 1.13
N LEU A 49 -0.94 4.30 2.30
CA LEU A 49 -0.27 5.48 2.84
C LEU A 49 1.23 5.26 3.07
N ASN A 50 1.61 4.10 3.62
CA ASN A 50 3.01 3.73 3.75
C ASN A 50 3.70 3.57 2.40
N GLU A 51 2.99 3.10 1.37
CA GLU A 51 3.55 3.02 0.01
C GLU A 51 3.70 4.39 -0.63
N ILE A 52 2.73 5.29 -0.48
CA ILE A 52 2.83 6.69 -0.92
C ILE A 52 4.05 7.35 -0.29
N ARG A 53 4.18 7.21 1.04
CA ARG A 53 5.32 7.75 1.80
C ARG A 53 6.65 7.15 1.35
N ARG A 54 6.69 5.84 1.01
CA ARG A 54 7.87 5.20 0.42
C ARG A 54 8.14 5.63 -1.02
N GLY A 55 7.10 5.97 -1.80
CA GLY A 55 7.25 6.50 -3.15
C GLY A 55 7.88 7.90 -3.16
N THR A 56 7.63 8.69 -2.11
CA THR A 56 8.26 10.00 -1.89
C THR A 56 9.65 9.93 -1.22
N THR A 57 10.02 8.77 -0.67
CA THR A 57 11.31 8.59 0.01
C THR A 57 12.19 7.67 -0.83
N THR A 58 13.37 8.13 -1.25
CA THR A 58 14.35 7.29 -1.94
C THR A 58 14.65 6.05 -1.11
N GLN A 59 14.14 4.89 -1.53
CA GLN A 59 14.39 3.64 -0.83
C GLN A 59 15.87 3.30 -1.01
N ILE A 60 16.65 3.37 0.07
CA ILE A 60 18.03 2.90 0.10
C ILE A 60 17.97 1.38 -0.13
N LYS A 61 18.22 0.93 -1.35
CA LYS A 61 18.35 -0.49 -1.66
C LYS A 61 19.60 -0.98 -0.94
N GLN A 62 19.43 -1.73 0.15
CA GLN A 62 20.53 -2.52 0.71
C GLN A 62 20.91 -3.60 -0.31
N GLY A 63 21.97 -3.33 -1.08
CA GLY A 63 22.69 -4.33 -1.87
C GLY A 63 22.58 -4.20 -3.38
N ARG A 64 23.77 -4.08 -4.00
CA ARG A 64 24.14 -4.20 -5.43
C ARG A 64 23.89 -2.99 -6.33
N LEU A 65 24.82 -2.04 -6.25
CA LEU A 65 25.51 -1.58 -7.47
C LEU A 65 26.17 -2.83 -8.09
N TYR A 66 25.84 -3.15 -9.33
CA TYR A 66 26.70 -3.98 -10.19
C TYR A 66 27.61 -3.03 -10.97
#